data_AF-A0A927Z6R9-F1
#
_entry.id   AF-A0A927Z6R9-F1
#
_cell.length_a   1.000
_cell.length_b   1.000
_cell.length_c   1.000
_cell.angle_alpha   90.00
_cell.angle_beta   90.00
_cell.angle_gamma   90.00
#
_symmetry.space_group_name_H-M   'P 1'
#
loop_
_entity.id
_entity.type
_entity.pdbx_description
1 polymer ?
#
loop_
_entity_poly.entity_id
_entity_poly.type
_entity_poly.pdbx_seq_one_letter_code
_entity_poly.pdbx_strand_id
1 'polypeptide(L)'
;MRRKGDKMDLFQMLQGSMSTESSVNTLTEKTGASSKQISMLIALALPIIIKMMTKNASSQSGAQSLANALTQHNSKKDMANQITNADEEDGEKIMGHILGGQSADILSSLSSETGMSQNQVSTALNSMAPALMSGVSAAATHTSGVDLSDGLDLSDVMGMFGGSAGGSGGAGGLGMLGSLLGGGSGGGLLGSLLGGGAQASGKEDNSQMDGSALLQALSAFMK
;
A
#
# COMPACT_ATOMS: atom_id res chain seq x y z
N MET A 1 5.96 32.09 17.22
CA MET A 1 6.65 30.83 16.87
C MET A 1 5.91 30.19 15.71
N ARG A 2 6.46 30.29 14.50
CA ARG A 2 5.92 29.61 13.32
C ARG A 2 6.18 28.12 13.49
N ARG A 3 5.14 27.28 13.54
CA ARG A 3 5.32 25.83 13.47
C ARG A 3 6.07 25.54 12.17
N LYS A 4 7.27 25.01 12.32
CA LYS A 4 7.99 24.29 11.27
C LYS A 4 6.93 23.36 10.68
N GLY A 5 6.57 23.53 9.41
CA GLY A 5 5.58 22.67 8.78
C GLY A 5 6.10 21.26 8.86
N ASP A 6 5.60 20.49 9.83
CA ASP A 6 5.70 19.05 9.81
C ASP A 6 5.07 18.68 8.48
N LYS A 7 5.90 18.21 7.54
CA LYS A 7 5.43 17.64 6.29
C LYS A 7 4.51 16.50 6.72
N MET A 8 3.20 16.75 6.76
CA MET A 8 2.24 15.72 7.13
C MET A 8 2.36 14.65 6.06
N ASP A 9 2.83 13.48 6.46
CA ASP A 9 2.95 12.31 5.59
C ASP A 9 1.56 12.00 5.02
N LEU A 10 1.48 11.73 3.70
CA LEU A 10 0.27 11.30 3.02
C LEU A 10 -0.45 10.21 3.81
N PHE A 11 0.32 9.24 4.33
CA PHE A 11 -0.23 8.18 5.15
C PHE A 11 -0.82 8.69 6.46
N GLN A 12 -0.17 9.62 7.14
CA GLN A 12 -0.67 10.18 8.40
C GLN A 12 -1.96 10.99 8.16
N MET A 13 -2.03 11.72 7.05
CA MET A 13 -3.22 12.47 6.65
C MET A 13 -4.38 11.52 6.33
N LEU A 14 -4.15 10.52 5.48
CA LEU A 14 -5.16 9.52 5.13
C LEU A 14 -5.61 8.70 6.35
N GLN A 15 -4.65 8.23 7.16
CA GLN A 15 -4.93 7.47 8.38
C GLN A 15 -5.75 8.31 9.36
N GLY A 16 -5.40 9.59 9.55
CA GLY A 16 -6.13 10.51 10.42
C GLY A 16 -7.57 10.74 9.97
N SER A 17 -7.79 10.92 8.67
CA SER A 17 -9.14 11.12 8.10
C SER A 17 -10.00 9.85 8.05
N MET A 18 -9.38 8.68 7.87
CA MET A 18 -10.10 7.41 7.73
C MET A 18 -10.34 6.67 9.03
N SER A 19 -9.48 6.86 10.02
CA SER A 19 -9.61 6.22 11.32
C SER A 19 -10.49 7.02 12.29
N THR A 20 -11.22 8.04 11.78
CA THR A 20 -12.22 8.75 12.59
C THR A 20 -13.35 7.81 12.98
N GLU A 21 -13.92 8.04 14.15
CA GLU A 21 -15.03 7.22 14.66
C GLU A 21 -16.20 7.19 13.67
N SER A 22 -16.55 8.32 13.05
CA SER A 22 -17.60 8.39 12.03
C SER A 22 -17.32 7.55 10.78
N SER A 23 -16.08 7.59 10.26
CA SER A 23 -15.69 6.77 9.10
C SER A 23 -15.73 5.29 9.43
N VAL A 24 -15.19 4.90 10.59
CA VAL A 24 -15.22 3.52 11.07
C VAL A 24 -16.67 3.04 11.24
N ASN A 25 -17.52 3.83 11.91
CA ASN A 25 -18.92 3.47 12.13
C ASN A 25 -19.67 3.30 10.80
N THR A 26 -19.48 4.22 9.84
CA THR A 26 -20.10 4.11 8.51
C THR A 26 -19.70 2.80 7.81
N LEU A 27 -18.43 2.39 7.91
CA LEU A 27 -17.96 1.13 7.33
C LEU A 27 -18.50 -0.09 8.07
N THR A 28 -18.66 -0.03 9.40
CA THR A 28 -19.31 -1.10 10.15
C THR A 28 -20.77 -1.28 9.72
N GLU A 29 -21.50 -0.19 9.49
CA GLU A 29 -22.89 -0.21 9.01
C GLU A 29 -23.00 -0.82 7.60
N LYS A 30 -22.10 -0.44 6.69
CA LYS A 30 -22.08 -0.96 5.31
C LYS A 30 -21.67 -2.43 5.20
N THR A 31 -20.78 -2.91 6.07
CA THR A 31 -20.18 -4.25 5.93
C THR A 31 -20.67 -5.27 6.95
N GLY A 32 -21.31 -4.82 8.03
CA GLY A 32 -21.63 -5.67 9.18
C GLY A 32 -20.40 -6.19 9.95
N ALA A 33 -19.19 -5.69 9.64
CA ALA A 33 -17.98 -6.03 10.39
C ALA A 33 -17.87 -5.21 11.68
N SER A 34 -17.09 -5.71 12.65
CA SER A 34 -16.84 -4.96 13.88
C SER A 34 -15.89 -3.78 13.66
N SER A 35 -15.98 -2.75 14.50
CA SER A 35 -15.08 -1.59 14.44
C SER A 35 -13.61 -2.02 14.52
N LYS A 36 -13.29 -3.04 15.33
CA LYS A 36 -11.93 -3.61 15.43
C LYS A 36 -11.44 -4.16 14.09
N GLN A 37 -12.28 -4.90 13.38
CA GLN A 37 -11.95 -5.45 12.06
C GLN A 37 -11.75 -4.35 11.03
N ILE A 38 -12.63 -3.33 11.02
CA ILE A 38 -12.49 -2.16 10.13
C ILE A 38 -11.19 -1.40 10.42
N SER A 39 -10.88 -1.10 11.67
CA SER A 39 -9.63 -0.40 12.02
C SER A 39 -8.39 -1.20 11.59
N MET A 40 -8.42 -2.51 11.76
CA MET A 40 -7.34 -3.39 11.31
C MET A 40 -7.23 -3.41 9.78
N LEU A 41 -8.36 -3.49 9.08
CA LEU A 41 -8.41 -3.41 7.62
C LEU A 41 -7.80 -2.10 7.12
N ILE A 42 -8.19 -0.96 7.68
CA ILE A 42 -7.64 0.36 7.30
C ILE A 42 -6.12 0.39 7.49
N ALA A 43 -5.64 -0.10 8.64
CA ALA A 43 -4.20 -0.11 8.96
C ALA A 43 -3.38 -0.98 8.00
N LEU A 44 -3.93 -2.11 7.53
CA LEU A 44 -3.27 -3.03 6.61
C LEU A 44 -3.42 -2.61 5.14
N ALA A 45 -4.60 -2.14 4.75
CA ALA A 45 -4.93 -1.84 3.36
C ALA A 45 -4.30 -0.54 2.88
N LEU A 46 -4.27 0.53 3.70
CA LEU A 46 -3.70 1.82 3.32
C LEU A 46 -2.28 1.73 2.73
N PRO A 47 -1.29 1.09 3.38
CA PRO A 47 0.06 1.01 2.82
C PRO A 47 0.11 0.18 1.53
N ILE A 48 -0.72 -0.87 1.41
CA ILE A 48 -0.82 -1.68 0.19
C ILE A 48 -1.38 -0.84 -0.96
N ILE A 49 -2.44 -0.10 -0.72
CA ILE A 49 -3.10 0.77 -1.69
C ILE A 49 -2.13 1.84 -2.20
N ILE A 50 -1.42 2.53 -1.31
CA ILE A 50 -0.41 3.54 -1.68
C ILE A 50 0.70 2.92 -2.52
N LYS A 51 1.17 1.72 -2.15
CA LYS A 51 2.18 0.99 -2.94
C LYS A 51 1.67 0.64 -4.34
N MET A 52 0.42 0.22 -4.46
CA MET A 52 -0.18 -0.11 -5.75
C MET A 52 -0.42 1.12 -6.62
N MET A 53 -0.84 2.25 -6.04
CA MET A 53 -0.88 3.54 -6.74
C MET A 53 0.51 3.94 -7.24
N THR A 54 1.55 3.78 -6.41
CA THR A 54 2.95 4.05 -6.77
C THR A 54 3.39 3.19 -7.95
N LYS A 55 3.05 1.90 -7.91
CA LYS A 55 3.32 0.97 -9.01
C LYS A 55 2.61 1.40 -10.29
N ASN A 56 1.34 1.81 -10.22
CA ASN A 56 0.61 2.28 -11.40
C ASN A 56 1.22 3.57 -11.97
N ALA A 57 1.61 4.51 -11.12
CA ALA A 57 2.25 5.76 -11.51
C ALA A 57 3.70 5.60 -12.03
N SER A 58 4.30 4.41 -11.94
CA SER A 58 5.65 4.16 -12.46
C SER A 58 5.73 4.14 -13.99
N SER A 59 4.58 4.05 -14.68
CA SER A 59 4.48 4.15 -16.13
C SER A 59 3.75 5.44 -16.52
N GLN A 60 4.09 6.02 -17.67
CA GLN A 60 3.42 7.23 -18.16
C GLN A 60 1.91 7.05 -18.30
N SER A 61 1.47 5.93 -18.88
CA SER A 61 0.04 5.63 -19.04
C SER A 61 -0.66 5.46 -17.69
N GLY A 62 -0.05 4.76 -16.74
CA GLY A 62 -0.65 4.54 -15.43
C GLY A 62 -0.67 5.80 -14.56
N ALA A 63 0.34 6.65 -14.67
CA ALA A 63 0.36 7.97 -14.04
C ALA A 63 -0.73 8.88 -14.63
N GLN A 64 -0.96 8.84 -15.94
CA GLN A 64 -2.04 9.60 -16.59
C GLN A 64 -3.42 9.09 -16.16
N SER A 65 -3.64 7.77 -16.13
CA SER A 65 -4.88 7.19 -15.59
C SER A 65 -5.11 7.60 -14.14
N LEU A 66 -4.06 7.59 -13.30
CA LEU A 66 -4.17 8.01 -11.91
C LEU A 66 -4.46 9.51 -11.77
N ALA A 67 -3.82 10.37 -12.57
CA ALA A 67 -4.11 11.81 -12.60
C ALA A 67 -5.58 12.11 -12.94
N ASN A 68 -6.12 11.40 -13.95
CA ASN A 68 -7.52 11.52 -14.33
C ASN A 68 -8.45 11.09 -13.18
N ALA A 69 -8.17 9.96 -12.52
CA ALA A 69 -8.97 9.50 -11.39
C ALA A 69 -8.93 10.47 -10.21
N LEU A 70 -7.74 11.00 -9.86
CA LEU A 70 -7.59 11.96 -8.77
C LEU A 70 -8.26 13.31 -9.07
N THR A 71 -8.38 13.69 -10.34
CA THR A 71 -9.12 14.87 -10.78
C THR A 71 -10.64 14.64 -10.74
N GLN A 72 -11.10 13.45 -11.13
CA GLN A 72 -12.53 13.09 -11.10
C GLN A 72 -13.06 12.92 -9.66
N HIS A 73 -12.23 12.38 -8.76
CA HIS A 73 -12.60 12.11 -7.38
C HIS A 73 -11.86 13.05 -6.41
N ASN A 74 -12.09 14.36 -6.53
CA ASN A 74 -11.45 15.41 -5.71
C ASN A 74 -12.40 16.10 -4.72
N SER A 75 -13.45 15.40 -4.27
CA SER A 75 -14.48 15.95 -3.40
C SER A 75 -13.91 16.64 -2.15
N LYS A 76 -14.39 17.87 -1.88
CA LYS A 76 -14.05 18.66 -0.68
C LYS A 76 -14.89 18.28 0.55
N LYS A 77 -15.78 17.28 0.43
CA LYS A 77 -16.63 16.80 1.53
C LYS A 77 -15.79 16.00 2.54
N ASP A 78 -16.28 15.92 3.78
CA ASP A 78 -15.69 15.05 4.79
C ASP A 78 -15.68 13.58 4.36
N MET A 79 -14.65 12.85 4.80
CA MET A 79 -14.39 11.45 4.43
C MET A 79 -15.57 10.53 4.78
N ALA A 80 -16.18 10.69 5.96
CA ALA A 80 -17.30 9.85 6.37
C ALA A 80 -18.51 10.05 5.44
N ASN A 81 -18.82 11.31 5.08
CA ASN A 81 -19.88 11.61 4.12
C ASN A 81 -19.61 11.02 2.74
N GLN A 82 -18.35 10.97 2.31
CA GLN A 82 -17.99 10.33 1.04
C GLN A 82 -18.18 8.82 1.10
N ILE A 83 -17.81 8.17 2.20
CA ILE A 83 -18.03 6.74 2.40
C ILE A 83 -19.54 6.42 2.45
N THR A 84 -20.34 7.22 3.16
CA THR A 84 -21.80 7.02 3.27
C THR A 84 -22.47 7.08 1.90
N ASN A 85 -22.05 8.03 1.06
CA ASN A 85 -22.63 8.27 -0.26
C ASN A 85 -21.83 7.61 -1.40
N ALA A 86 -20.90 6.72 -1.06
CA ALA A 86 -20.07 6.05 -2.06
C ALA A 86 -20.95 5.13 -2.93
N ASP A 87 -20.82 5.31 -4.24
CA ASP A 87 -21.28 4.32 -5.21
C ASP A 87 -20.30 3.13 -5.18
N GLU A 88 -20.82 1.96 -4.84
CA GLU A 88 -20.00 0.75 -4.69
C GLU A 88 -19.49 0.23 -6.03
N GLU A 89 -20.21 0.45 -7.13
CA GLU A 89 -19.76 0.06 -8.47
C GLU A 89 -18.61 0.94 -8.96
N ASP A 90 -18.69 2.24 -8.67
CA ASP A 90 -17.63 3.19 -8.92
C ASP A 90 -16.39 2.86 -8.07
N GLY A 91 -16.61 2.57 -6.78
CA GLY A 91 -15.58 2.12 -5.87
C GLY A 91 -14.87 0.84 -6.32
N GLU A 92 -15.61 -0.12 -6.85
CA GLU A 92 -15.07 -1.36 -7.42
C GLU A 92 -14.16 -1.08 -8.62
N LYS A 93 -14.55 -0.18 -9.52
CA LYS A 93 -13.72 0.21 -10.67
C LYS A 93 -12.43 0.90 -10.22
N ILE A 94 -12.52 1.81 -9.24
CA ILE A 94 -11.36 2.49 -8.66
C ILE A 94 -10.40 1.46 -8.05
N MET A 95 -10.89 0.54 -7.21
CA MET A 95 -10.05 -0.51 -6.63
C MET A 95 -9.51 -1.48 -7.68
N GLY A 96 -10.29 -1.84 -8.69
CA GLY A 96 -9.84 -2.68 -9.79
C GLY A 96 -8.67 -2.05 -10.55
N HIS A 97 -8.70 -0.74 -10.79
CA HIS A 97 -7.58 -0.01 -11.39
C HIS A 97 -6.36 0.08 -10.47
N ILE A 98 -6.57 0.36 -9.17
CA ILE A 98 -5.46 0.48 -8.22
C ILE A 98 -4.78 -0.87 -8.00
N LEU A 99 -5.54 -1.89 -7.62
CA LEU A 99 -5.01 -3.21 -7.26
C LEU A 99 -4.64 -4.05 -8.50
N GLY A 100 -5.26 -3.78 -9.65
CA GLY A 100 -5.00 -4.46 -10.91
C GLY A 100 -5.08 -5.99 -10.78
N GLY A 101 -4.15 -6.69 -11.42
CA GLY A 101 -4.09 -8.16 -11.40
C GLY A 101 -3.79 -8.79 -10.03
N GLN A 102 -3.49 -7.99 -8.99
CA GLN A 102 -3.21 -8.48 -7.63
C GLN A 102 -4.44 -8.41 -6.72
N SER A 103 -5.59 -7.93 -7.21
CA SER A 103 -6.80 -7.72 -6.41
C SER A 103 -7.20 -8.97 -5.62
N ALA A 104 -7.30 -10.14 -6.28
CA ALA A 104 -7.73 -11.38 -5.63
C ALA A 104 -6.79 -11.80 -4.47
N ASP A 105 -5.48 -11.75 -4.68
CA ASP A 105 -4.49 -12.10 -3.65
C ASP A 105 -4.55 -11.14 -2.47
N ILE A 106 -4.62 -9.82 -2.75
CA ILE A 106 -4.70 -8.78 -1.73
C ILE A 106 -5.98 -8.93 -0.89
N LEU A 107 -7.14 -9.14 -1.53
CA LEU A 107 -8.40 -9.36 -0.83
C LEU A 107 -8.34 -10.62 0.05
N SER A 108 -7.73 -11.70 -0.45
CA SER A 108 -7.58 -12.94 0.32
C SER A 108 -6.67 -12.77 1.53
N SER A 109 -5.54 -12.07 1.38
CA SER A 109 -4.63 -11.77 2.49
C SER A 109 -5.32 -10.88 3.53
N LEU A 110 -5.96 -9.78 3.11
CA LEU A 110 -6.67 -8.89 4.02
C LEU A 110 -7.81 -9.60 4.75
N SER A 111 -8.56 -10.47 4.08
CA SER A 111 -9.61 -11.29 4.69
C SER A 111 -9.03 -12.19 5.79
N SER A 112 -7.90 -12.84 5.53
CA SER A 112 -7.25 -13.74 6.49
C SER A 112 -6.70 -12.99 7.72
N GLU A 113 -6.05 -11.85 7.50
CA GLU A 113 -5.43 -11.05 8.57
C GLU A 113 -6.48 -10.35 9.46
N THR A 114 -7.60 -9.91 8.88
CA THR A 114 -8.65 -9.18 9.60
C THR A 114 -9.72 -10.10 10.19
N GLY A 115 -9.80 -11.35 9.73
CA GLY A 115 -10.92 -12.26 10.04
C GLY A 115 -12.25 -11.82 9.44
N MET A 116 -12.24 -10.91 8.46
CA MET A 116 -13.42 -10.52 7.66
C MET A 116 -13.59 -11.47 6.49
N SER A 117 -14.82 -11.67 5.99
CA SER A 117 -15.01 -12.37 4.71
C SER A 117 -14.50 -11.53 3.54
N GLN A 118 -14.17 -12.18 2.42
CA GLN A 118 -13.73 -11.48 1.20
C GLN A 118 -14.75 -10.44 0.71
N ASN A 119 -16.06 -10.75 0.81
CA ASN A 119 -17.11 -9.79 0.47
C ASN A 119 -17.08 -8.56 1.38
N GLN A 120 -16.92 -8.74 2.70
CA GLN A 120 -16.83 -7.61 3.62
C GLN A 120 -15.61 -6.74 3.37
N VAL A 121 -14.46 -7.37 3.05
CA VAL A 121 -13.25 -6.63 2.66
C VAL A 121 -13.50 -5.86 1.37
N SER A 122 -14.06 -6.50 0.35
CA SER A 122 -14.37 -5.88 -0.94
C SER A 122 -15.32 -4.68 -0.76
N THR A 123 -16.44 -4.85 -0.08
CA THR A 123 -17.42 -3.79 0.19
C THR A 123 -16.80 -2.63 0.97
N ALA A 124 -15.96 -2.91 1.97
CA ALA A 124 -15.25 -1.87 2.70
C ALA A 124 -14.32 -1.08 1.78
N LEU A 125 -13.45 -1.76 1.02
CA LEU A 125 -12.47 -1.12 0.15
C LEU A 125 -13.16 -0.28 -0.94
N ASN A 126 -14.21 -0.82 -1.56
CA ASN A 126 -14.98 -0.13 -2.60
C ASN A 126 -15.69 1.11 -2.02
N SER A 127 -16.31 0.99 -0.84
CA SER A 127 -16.96 2.14 -0.17
C SER A 127 -15.96 3.22 0.25
N MET A 128 -14.70 2.85 0.51
CA MET A 128 -13.64 3.79 0.85
C MET A 128 -12.96 4.41 -0.38
N ALA A 129 -13.05 3.78 -1.55
CA ALA A 129 -12.22 4.11 -2.70
C ALA A 129 -12.39 5.55 -3.21
N PRO A 130 -13.62 6.09 -3.39
CA PRO A 130 -13.79 7.49 -3.78
C PRO A 130 -13.22 8.46 -2.74
N ALA A 131 -13.40 8.12 -1.47
CA ALA A 131 -12.94 8.90 -0.33
C ALA A 131 -11.39 8.91 -0.26
N LEU A 132 -10.75 7.75 -0.47
CA LEU A 132 -9.30 7.60 -0.63
C LEU A 132 -8.76 8.49 -1.76
N MET A 133 -9.39 8.45 -2.93
CA MET A 133 -8.99 9.29 -4.06
C MET A 133 -9.05 10.78 -3.70
N SER A 134 -10.12 11.22 -3.03
CA SER A 134 -10.24 12.62 -2.60
C SER A 134 -9.15 13.02 -1.62
N GLY A 135 -8.79 12.14 -0.68
CA GLY A 135 -7.73 12.38 0.29
C GLY A 135 -6.34 12.45 -0.36
N VAL A 136 -6.06 11.54 -1.30
CA VAL A 136 -4.81 11.56 -2.08
C VAL A 136 -4.73 12.81 -2.96
N SER A 137 -5.85 13.18 -3.59
CA SER A 137 -5.97 14.39 -4.40
C SER A 137 -5.68 15.64 -3.55
N ALA A 138 -6.29 15.75 -2.37
CA ALA A 138 -6.01 16.82 -1.43
C ALA A 138 -4.53 16.84 -0.99
N ALA A 139 -3.95 15.69 -0.66
CA ALA A 139 -2.55 15.61 -0.24
C ALA A 139 -1.55 15.98 -1.36
N ALA A 140 -1.85 15.62 -2.61
CA ALA A 140 -1.05 16.02 -3.77
C ALA A 140 -0.97 17.54 -3.90
N THR A 141 -2.09 18.24 -3.66
CA THR A 141 -2.17 19.70 -3.78
C THR A 141 -1.39 20.42 -2.70
N HIS A 142 -1.40 19.87 -1.48
CA HIS A 142 -0.62 20.38 -0.36
C HIS A 142 0.89 20.19 -0.55
N THR A 143 1.31 19.16 -1.30
CA THR A 143 2.72 18.84 -1.53
C THR A 143 3.32 19.64 -2.68
N SER A 144 2.55 19.88 -3.74
CA SER A 144 3.02 20.60 -4.94
C SER A 144 2.75 22.12 -4.89
N GLY A 145 1.94 22.62 -3.96
CA GLY A 145 1.54 24.04 -3.93
C GLY A 145 0.68 24.45 -5.12
N VAL A 146 0.06 23.48 -5.79
CA VAL A 146 -0.75 23.64 -7.00
C VAL A 146 -2.18 23.98 -6.60
N ASP A 147 -2.74 25.00 -7.25
CA ASP A 147 -4.15 25.32 -7.16
C ASP A 147 -4.97 24.32 -7.98
N LEU A 148 -5.90 23.63 -7.32
CA LEU A 148 -6.79 22.62 -7.92
C LEU A 148 -7.70 23.17 -9.02
N SER A 149 -7.74 24.49 -9.23
CA SER A 149 -8.55 25.14 -10.25
C SER A 149 -8.29 24.58 -11.66
N ASP A 150 -7.06 24.12 -11.95
CA ASP A 150 -6.69 23.49 -13.23
C ASP A 150 -6.56 21.95 -13.16
N GLY A 151 -6.77 21.34 -11.99
CA GLY A 151 -6.66 19.88 -11.79
C GLY A 151 -5.24 19.41 -11.43
N LEU A 152 -5.07 18.08 -11.35
CA LEU A 152 -3.76 17.45 -11.10
C LEU A 152 -3.14 17.00 -12.41
N ASP A 153 -1.94 17.48 -12.72
CA ASP A 153 -1.24 17.12 -13.96
C ASP A 153 -0.39 15.86 -13.80
N LEU A 154 -0.03 15.26 -14.93
CA LEU A 154 0.85 14.08 -14.99
C LEU A 154 2.19 14.30 -14.25
N SER A 155 2.75 15.51 -14.33
CA SER A 155 3.98 15.88 -13.61
C SER A 155 3.80 15.87 -12.10
N ASP A 156 2.63 16.24 -11.58
CA ASP A 156 2.35 16.22 -10.15
C ASP A 156 2.23 14.79 -9.64
N VAL A 157 1.50 13.94 -10.36
CA VAL A 157 1.36 12.52 -10.00
C VAL A 157 2.70 11.80 -10.09
N MET A 158 3.49 12.06 -11.14
CA MET A 158 4.83 11.49 -11.29
C MET A 158 5.82 12.08 -10.27
N GLY A 159 5.68 13.34 -9.87
CA GLY A 159 6.48 13.93 -8.79
C GLY A 159 6.13 13.36 -7.41
N MET A 160 4.85 13.09 -7.17
CA MET A 160 4.34 12.51 -5.93
C MET A 160 4.73 11.04 -5.78
N PHE A 161 4.51 10.22 -6.81
CA PHE A 161 4.71 8.77 -6.76
C PHE A 161 5.98 8.27 -7.47
N GLY A 162 6.47 8.98 -8.48
CA GLY A 162 7.53 8.53 -9.38
C GLY A 162 8.95 8.92 -8.98
N GLY A 163 9.17 9.37 -7.74
CA GLY A 163 10.50 9.80 -7.30
C GLY A 163 11.53 8.67 -7.24
N SER A 164 12.27 8.41 -8.33
CA SER A 164 13.73 8.21 -8.36
C SER A 164 14.24 7.87 -9.78
N ALA A 165 14.57 8.88 -10.58
CA ALA A 165 15.61 8.78 -11.63
C ALA A 165 15.91 10.16 -12.25
N GLY A 166 16.65 11.01 -11.52
CA GLY A 166 17.37 12.13 -12.12
C GLY A 166 16.85 13.52 -11.75
N GLY A 167 17.72 14.31 -11.13
CA GLY A 167 17.53 15.76 -10.98
C GLY A 167 17.10 16.20 -9.60
N SER A 168 17.91 17.07 -9.00
CA SER A 168 17.74 17.73 -7.72
C SER A 168 16.36 18.36 -7.48
N GLY A 169 15.71 17.98 -6.36
CA GLY A 169 14.66 18.76 -5.71
C GLY A 169 13.23 18.26 -5.92
N GLY A 170 12.74 17.39 -5.03
CA GLY A 170 11.33 16.97 -5.03
C GLY A 170 11.11 15.72 -4.20
N ALA A 171 10.97 15.86 -2.89
CA ALA A 171 10.75 14.74 -1.97
C ALA A 171 9.25 14.43 -1.86
N GLY A 172 8.71 13.68 -2.83
CA GLY A 172 7.32 13.18 -2.84
C GLY A 172 7.19 11.70 -2.50
N GLY A 173 7.92 10.81 -3.18
CA GLY A 173 7.73 9.35 -3.04
C GLY A 173 8.75 8.61 -2.16
N LEU A 174 9.96 9.17 -1.98
CA LEU A 174 11.07 8.46 -1.32
C LEU A 174 11.15 8.65 0.19
N GLY A 175 10.51 9.69 0.76
CA GLY A 175 10.48 9.87 2.21
C GLY A 175 9.64 8.80 2.92
N MET A 176 8.59 8.33 2.25
CA MET A 176 7.61 7.38 2.76
C MET A 176 8.10 5.93 2.61
N LEU A 177 8.63 5.58 1.42
CA LEU A 177 9.34 4.32 1.21
C LEU A 177 10.64 4.27 2.00
N GLY A 178 11.42 5.33 2.12
CA GLY A 178 12.66 5.36 2.92
C GLY A 178 12.42 5.15 4.43
N SER A 179 11.30 5.62 4.97
CA SER A 179 10.93 5.38 6.38
C SER A 179 10.35 3.98 6.63
N LEU A 180 9.76 3.36 5.61
CA LEU A 180 9.29 1.97 5.66
C LEU A 180 10.36 0.93 5.24
N LEU A 181 11.39 1.35 4.50
CA LEU A 181 12.39 0.51 3.83
C LEU A 181 13.85 0.81 4.22
N GLY A 182 14.13 1.74 5.14
CA GLY A 182 15.51 2.20 5.28
C GLY A 182 15.83 3.11 6.45
N GLY A 183 15.35 2.77 7.65
CA GLY A 183 15.81 3.36 8.92
C GLY A 183 16.61 2.42 9.81
N GLY A 184 16.89 1.20 9.36
CA GLY A 184 17.63 0.21 10.15
C GLY A 184 17.80 -1.10 9.38
N SER A 185 19.02 -1.62 9.38
CA SER A 185 19.38 -2.93 8.83
C SER A 185 18.65 -4.06 9.59
N GLY A 186 17.40 -4.33 9.23
CA GLY A 186 16.61 -5.42 9.79
C GLY A 186 15.28 -5.56 9.04
N GLY A 187 15.05 -6.74 8.45
CA GLY A 187 13.90 -7.03 7.58
C GLY A 187 12.55 -6.55 8.14
N GLY A 188 11.89 -5.68 7.39
CA GLY A 188 10.57 -5.14 7.75
C GLY A 188 9.42 -6.11 7.43
N LEU A 189 8.29 -5.88 8.10
CA LEU A 189 7.02 -6.62 7.99
C LEU A 189 6.55 -6.89 6.55
N LEU A 190 6.77 -5.94 5.64
CA LEU A 190 6.39 -6.10 4.22
C LEU A 190 7.32 -7.05 3.45
N GLY A 191 8.56 -7.22 3.89
CA GLY A 191 9.47 -8.24 3.36
C GLY A 191 9.03 -9.65 3.77
N SER A 192 8.44 -9.81 4.95
CA SER A 192 7.89 -11.10 5.40
C SER A 192 6.53 -11.41 4.77
N LEU A 193 5.69 -10.40 4.55
CA LEU A 193 4.38 -10.55 3.90
C LEU A 193 4.46 -10.78 2.37
N LEU A 194 5.46 -10.20 1.70
CA LEU A 194 5.60 -10.29 0.24
C LEU A 194 6.78 -11.17 -0.21
N GLY A 195 7.70 -11.50 0.69
CA GLY A 195 8.87 -12.35 0.44
C GLY A 195 8.72 -13.77 0.98
N GLY A 196 7.51 -14.20 1.36
CA GLY A 196 7.21 -15.58 1.76
C GLY A 196 7.20 -16.58 0.60
N GLY A 197 8.09 -16.42 -0.37
CA GLY A 197 8.35 -17.40 -1.43
C GLY A 197 9.57 -18.23 -1.06
N ALA A 198 9.33 -19.36 -0.38
CA ALA A 198 10.21 -20.53 -0.29
C ALA A 198 11.70 -20.33 -0.62
N GLN A 199 12.53 -20.10 0.40
CA GLN A 199 13.93 -20.54 0.35
C GLN A 199 14.12 -21.66 1.37
N ALA A 200 13.75 -22.85 0.91
CA ALA A 200 14.15 -24.10 1.54
C ALA A 200 15.68 -24.15 1.57
N SER A 201 16.25 -24.01 2.76
CA SER A 201 17.30 -24.87 3.30
C SER A 201 18.04 -25.74 2.28
N GLY A 202 19.05 -25.17 1.64
CA GLY A 202 20.13 -25.89 0.98
C GLY A 202 21.42 -25.56 1.71
N LYS A 203 21.69 -26.28 2.80
CA LYS A 203 22.92 -26.19 3.58
C LYS A 203 24.04 -26.78 2.72
N GLU A 204 24.79 -25.93 2.03
CA GLU A 204 26.04 -26.32 1.38
C GLU A 204 27.05 -26.68 2.48
N ASP A 205 27.06 -27.97 2.80
CA ASP A 205 28.08 -28.64 3.59
C ASP A 205 29.37 -28.66 2.78
N ASN A 206 30.21 -27.63 2.96
CA ASN A 206 31.60 -27.67 2.54
C ASN A 206 32.40 -28.50 3.56
N SER A 207 32.03 -29.78 3.68
CA SER A 207 32.88 -30.80 4.27
C SER A 207 33.77 -31.32 3.16
N GLN A 208 34.97 -30.76 3.13
CA GLN A 208 36.15 -31.33 2.50
C GLN A 208 36.18 -32.84 2.84
N MET A 209 35.81 -33.69 1.89
CA MET A 209 35.86 -35.14 2.05
C MET A 209 37.30 -35.54 2.28
N ASP A 210 37.66 -35.75 3.54
CA ASP A 210 38.90 -36.39 3.93
C ASP A 210 38.87 -37.84 3.40
N GLY A 211 39.76 -38.14 2.45
CA GLY A 211 39.92 -39.46 1.84
C GLY A 211 40.24 -40.58 2.84
N SER A 212 40.50 -40.25 4.11
CA SER A 212 40.65 -41.22 5.19
C SER A 212 39.36 -41.98 5.53
N ALA A 213 38.17 -41.36 5.36
CA ALA A 213 36.88 -42.01 5.66
C ALA A 213 36.53 -43.12 4.65
N LEU A 214 36.92 -42.94 3.39
CA LEU A 214 36.73 -43.95 2.33
C LEU A 214 37.65 -45.17 2.54
N LEU A 215 38.88 -44.93 2.99
CA LEU A 215 39.83 -46.00 3.34
C LEU A 215 39.38 -46.79 4.57
N GLN A 216 38.75 -46.15 5.55
CA GLN A 216 38.19 -46.83 6.71
C GLN A 216 36.98 -47.71 6.35
N ALA A 217 36.09 -47.22 5.47
CA ALA A 217 34.95 -48.00 4.98
C ALA A 217 35.38 -49.24 4.16
N LEU A 218 36.41 -49.12 3.33
CA LEU A 218 36.94 -50.25 2.54
C LEU A 218 37.63 -51.31 3.43
N SER A 219 38.30 -50.89 4.51
CA SER A 219 38.95 -51.82 5.44
C SER A 219 37.96 -52.66 6.27
N ALA A 220 36.76 -52.14 6.53
CA ALA A 220 35.71 -52.84 7.27
C ALA A 220 34.97 -53.90 6.42
N PHE A 221 35.07 -53.83 5.09
CA PHE A 221 34.46 -54.80 4.18
C PHE A 221 35.34 -56.03 3.91
N MET A 222 36.63 -55.97 4.26
CA MET A 222 37.61 -57.03 3.98
C MET A 222 38.09 -57.78 5.25
N LYS A 223 37.35 -57.68 6.35
CA LYS A 223 37.60 -58.41 7.60
C LYS A 223 36.40 -59.26 8.00
#